data_AF-A0A7S1EMS9-F1
#
_entry.id   AF-A0A7S1EMS9-F1
#
_cell.length_a   1.000
_cell.length_b   1.000
_cell.length_c   1.000
_cell.angle_alpha   90.00
_cell.angle_beta   90.00
_cell.angle_gamma   90.00
#
_symmetry.space_group_name_H-M   'P 1'
#
loop_
_entity.id
_entity.type
_entity.pdbx_description
1 polymer ?
#
loop_
_entity_poly.entity_id
_entity_poly.type
_entity_poly.pdbx_seq_one_letter_code
_entity_poly.pdbx_strand_id
1 'polypeptide(L)'
;MMFRDAMDNLAVLKGQWRAGQEYDHGLGFTAPGLLIDQHFLKRGRIGRMLPAMRALGYRVGIGVEENSAIVVKGDEIEVIGARGALLVELGDASSDERLPYFNLRGAQLSYLDRGDRHQLKTGVSTPAPHKLREPRIDPAA
;
A
#
# COMPACT_ATOMS: atom_id res chain seq x y z
N MET A 1 -12.48 -2.51 -1.56
CA MET A 1 -12.45 -3.72 -0.72
C MET A 1 -12.08 -3.32 0.69
N MET A 2 -12.50 -4.08 1.69
CA MET A 2 -12.15 -3.94 3.10
C MET A 2 -11.75 -5.31 3.63
N PHE A 3 -10.66 -5.41 4.38
CA PHE A 3 -10.37 -6.60 5.18
C PHE A 3 -11.33 -6.67 6.36
N ARG A 4 -11.94 -7.84 6.59
CA ARG A 4 -12.77 -8.11 7.76
C ARG A 4 -11.85 -8.44 8.95
N ASP A 5 -12.19 -9.44 9.75
CA ASP A 5 -11.44 -9.87 10.93
C ASP A 5 -9.94 -10.02 10.69
N ALA A 6 -9.16 -10.08 11.78
CA ALA A 6 -7.71 -10.22 11.71
C ALA A 6 -7.32 -11.52 10.97
N MET A 7 -7.05 -11.38 9.67
CA MET A 7 -6.55 -12.46 8.82
C MET A 7 -5.17 -12.91 9.30
N ASP A 8 -4.94 -14.22 9.31
CA ASP A 8 -3.59 -14.77 9.39
C ASP A 8 -2.86 -14.46 8.07
N ASN A 9 -1.85 -13.59 8.12
CA ASN A 9 -1.05 -13.19 6.96
C ASN A 9 -0.47 -14.41 6.23
N LEU A 10 -0.08 -15.48 6.94
CA LEU A 10 0.48 -16.68 6.32
C LEU A 10 -0.59 -17.45 5.54
N ALA A 11 -1.82 -17.49 6.04
CA ALA A 11 -2.95 -18.08 5.32
C ALA A 11 -3.24 -17.29 4.03
N VAL A 12 -3.23 -15.95 4.09
CA VAL A 12 -3.42 -15.10 2.90
C VAL A 12 -2.33 -15.35 1.84
N LEU A 13 -1.07 -15.46 2.26
CA LEU A 13 0.05 -15.78 1.37
C LEU A 13 -0.07 -17.16 0.71
N LYS A 14 -0.75 -18.10 1.37
CA LYS A 14 -1.09 -19.42 0.81
C LYS A 14 -2.36 -19.40 -0.05
N GLY A 15 -2.95 -18.23 -0.29
CA GLY A 15 -4.20 -18.09 -1.04
C GLY A 15 -5.44 -18.52 -0.26
N GLN A 16 -5.36 -18.66 1.06
CA GLN A 16 -6.45 -19.12 1.92
C GLN A 16 -7.24 -17.94 2.48
N TRP A 17 -8.20 -17.45 1.71
CA TRP A 17 -9.07 -16.33 2.06
C TRP A 17 -10.28 -16.28 1.11
N ARG A 18 -11.43 -15.84 1.63
CA ARG A 18 -12.74 -15.96 1.00
C ARG A 18 -13.50 -14.63 1.06
N ALA A 19 -14.18 -14.30 -0.02
CA ALA A 19 -15.10 -13.17 -0.06
C ALA A 19 -16.23 -13.37 0.95
N GLY A 20 -16.65 -12.30 1.63
CA GLY A 20 -17.70 -12.35 2.65
C GLY A 20 -17.22 -12.75 4.04
N GLN A 21 -16.03 -13.33 4.17
CA GLN A 21 -15.49 -13.82 5.44
C GLN A 21 -14.23 -13.05 5.85
N GLU A 22 -13.17 -13.14 5.05
CA GLU A 22 -11.90 -12.45 5.35
C GLU A 22 -11.80 -11.07 4.68
N TYR A 23 -12.51 -10.85 3.56
CA TYR A 23 -12.61 -9.55 2.90
C TYR A 23 -13.99 -9.31 2.30
N ASP A 24 -14.32 -8.03 2.06
CA ASP A 24 -15.59 -7.61 1.48
C ASP A 24 -15.50 -6.28 0.73
N HIS A 25 -16.65 -5.78 0.28
CA HIS A 25 -16.83 -4.42 -0.17
C HIS A 25 -16.55 -3.43 0.97
N GLY A 26 -15.81 -2.38 0.63
CA GLY A 26 -15.64 -1.23 1.51
C GLY A 26 -16.73 -0.19 1.25
N LEU A 27 -16.64 0.95 1.94
CA LEU A 27 -17.63 2.03 1.83
C LEU A 27 -17.49 2.88 0.55
N GLY A 28 -16.40 2.72 -0.22
CA GLY A 28 -16.24 3.38 -1.51
C GLY A 28 -15.93 4.89 -1.45
N PHE A 29 -15.34 5.38 -0.36
CA PHE A 29 -15.03 6.80 -0.18
C PHE A 29 -13.79 7.30 -0.93
N THR A 30 -12.94 6.39 -1.41
CA THR A 30 -11.67 6.74 -2.08
C THR A 30 -11.71 6.44 -3.56
N ALA A 31 -10.72 6.94 -4.30
CA ALA A 31 -10.58 6.68 -5.73
C ALA A 31 -10.69 5.17 -6.05
N PRO A 32 -11.41 4.79 -7.13
CA PRO A 32 -11.44 3.41 -7.60
C PRO A 32 -10.02 2.88 -7.83
N GLY A 33 -9.76 1.65 -7.39
CA GLY A 33 -8.46 1.01 -7.59
C GLY A 33 -7.39 1.36 -6.55
N LEU A 34 -7.71 2.14 -5.52
CA LEU A 34 -6.86 2.29 -4.33
C LEU A 34 -7.28 1.29 -3.24
N LEU A 35 -6.35 0.44 -2.81
CA LEU A 35 -6.53 -0.41 -1.63
C LEU A 35 -5.87 0.24 -0.40
N ILE A 36 -6.57 0.28 0.73
CA ILE A 36 -6.04 0.87 1.97
C ILE A 36 -5.99 -0.20 3.06
N ASP A 37 -4.89 -0.23 3.79
CA ASP A 37 -4.73 -1.02 5.02
C ASP A 37 -4.14 -0.12 6.13
N GLN A 38 -4.29 -0.55 7.38
CA GLN A 38 -3.87 0.21 8.57
C GLN A 38 -2.98 -0.64 9.48
N HIS A 39 -2.23 0.01 10.38
CA HIS A 39 -1.29 -0.65 11.29
C HIS A 39 -0.30 -1.57 10.57
N PHE A 40 0.26 -1.04 9.48
CA PHE A 40 0.69 -1.87 8.37
C PHE A 40 1.98 -2.67 8.60
N LEU A 41 3.13 -2.01 8.67
CA LEU A 41 4.45 -2.63 8.77
C LEU A 41 4.64 -3.35 10.10
N LYS A 42 4.27 -2.71 11.22
CA LYS A 42 4.44 -3.28 12.56
C LYS A 42 3.71 -4.62 12.76
N ARG A 43 2.60 -4.83 12.05
CA ARG A 43 1.82 -6.09 12.09
C ARG A 43 2.10 -7.00 10.88
N GLY A 44 3.09 -6.69 10.06
CA GLY A 44 3.44 -7.46 8.87
C GLY A 44 2.33 -7.53 7.82
N ARG A 45 1.39 -6.57 7.80
CA ARG A 45 0.20 -6.59 6.93
C ARG A 45 0.50 -6.37 5.45
N ILE A 46 1.74 -6.01 5.12
CA ILE A 46 2.26 -6.13 3.77
C ILE A 46 2.06 -7.55 3.20
N GLY A 47 2.16 -8.57 4.05
CA GLY A 47 1.95 -9.97 3.69
C GLY A 47 0.53 -10.31 3.27
N ARG A 48 -0.49 -9.55 3.70
CA ARG A 48 -1.88 -9.73 3.21
C ARG A 48 -2.24 -8.75 2.09
N MET A 49 -1.66 -7.55 2.09
CA MET A 49 -1.94 -6.55 1.07
C MET A 49 -1.43 -6.97 -0.31
N LEU A 50 -0.17 -7.42 -0.42
CA LEU A 50 0.41 -7.77 -1.73
C LEU A 50 -0.36 -8.91 -2.44
N PRO A 51 -0.67 -10.05 -1.79
CA PRO A 51 -1.49 -11.08 -2.41
C PRO A 51 -2.89 -10.57 -2.76
N ALA A 52 -3.49 -9.75 -1.89
CA ALA A 52 -4.82 -9.24 -2.13
C ALA A 52 -4.87 -8.28 -3.31
N MET A 53 -3.89 -7.40 -3.44
CA MET A 53 -3.76 -6.51 -4.57
C MET A 53 -3.62 -7.29 -5.88
N ARG A 54 -2.73 -8.31 -5.90
CA ARG A 54 -2.53 -9.16 -7.07
C ARG A 54 -3.81 -9.90 -7.46
N ALA A 55 -4.45 -10.56 -6.52
CA ALA A 55 -5.63 -11.40 -6.78
C ALA A 55 -6.86 -10.60 -7.23
N LEU A 56 -7.02 -9.38 -6.71
CA LEU A 56 -8.19 -8.53 -6.98
C LEU A 56 -7.90 -7.41 -8.00
N GLY A 57 -6.71 -7.41 -8.61
CA GLY A 57 -6.33 -6.46 -9.66
C GLY A 57 -6.10 -5.02 -9.18
N TYR A 58 -5.82 -4.79 -7.90
CA TYR A 58 -5.42 -3.47 -7.42
C TYR A 58 -3.98 -3.17 -7.83
N ARG A 59 -3.77 -2.00 -8.44
CA ARG A 59 -2.44 -1.55 -8.87
C ARG A 59 -1.75 -0.65 -7.85
N VAL A 60 -2.52 0.07 -7.03
CA VAL A 60 -2.02 1.00 -6.02
C VAL A 60 -2.61 0.64 -4.66
N GLY A 61 -1.74 0.58 -3.66
CA GLY A 61 -2.08 0.28 -2.28
C GLY A 61 -1.40 1.24 -1.32
N ILE A 62 -2.06 1.59 -0.22
CA ILE A 62 -1.46 2.37 0.86
C ILE A 62 -1.68 1.69 2.20
N GLY A 63 -0.57 1.36 2.86
CA GLY A 63 -0.53 0.88 4.24
C GLY A 63 -0.23 2.03 5.21
N VAL A 64 -1.21 2.45 5.98
CA VAL A 64 -1.07 3.54 6.96
C VAL A 64 -0.49 3.00 8.27
N GLU A 65 0.55 3.65 8.79
CA GLU A 65 1.17 3.26 10.07
C GLU A 65 0.36 3.71 11.29
N GLU A 66 0.71 3.17 12.47
CA GLU A 66 0.16 3.65 13.74
C GLU A 66 0.40 5.16 13.93
N ASN A 67 -0.54 5.84 14.59
CA ASN A 67 -0.49 7.29 14.85
C ASN A 67 -0.26 8.15 13.58
N SER A 68 -0.74 7.66 12.44
CA SER A 68 -0.63 8.32 11.14
C SER A 68 -1.96 8.24 10.40
N ALA A 69 -2.14 9.13 9.44
CA ALA A 69 -3.31 9.14 8.56
C ALA A 69 -2.91 9.63 7.18
N ILE A 70 -3.77 9.33 6.21
CA ILE A 70 -3.72 9.94 4.89
C ILE A 70 -4.93 10.84 4.72
N VAL A 71 -4.70 12.03 4.18
CA VAL A 71 -5.75 12.96 3.77
C VAL A 71 -5.89 12.82 2.26
N VAL A 72 -7.08 12.44 1.79
CA VAL A 72 -7.38 12.29 0.37
C VAL A 72 -8.18 13.50 -0.09
N LYS A 73 -7.68 14.22 -1.11
CA LYS A 73 -8.34 15.36 -1.74
C LYS A 73 -8.31 15.20 -3.26
N GLY A 74 -9.41 14.74 -3.84
CA GLY A 74 -9.44 14.37 -5.25
C GLY A 74 -8.48 13.22 -5.52
N ASP A 75 -7.50 13.43 -6.40
CA ASP A 75 -6.46 12.45 -6.74
C ASP A 75 -5.17 12.61 -5.92
N GLU A 76 -5.11 13.59 -5.02
CA GLU A 76 -3.94 13.83 -4.17
C GLU A 76 -4.11 13.17 -2.80
N ILE A 77 -3.01 12.59 -2.33
CA ILE A 77 -2.87 12.05 -0.99
C ILE A 77 -1.78 12.81 -0.26
N GLU A 78 -2.07 13.27 0.95
CA GLU A 78 -1.10 13.85 1.88
C GLU A 78 -0.98 12.98 3.13
N VAL A 79 0.25 12.66 3.54
CA VAL A 79 0.49 11.91 4.77
C VAL A 79 0.59 12.86 5.96
N ILE A 80 -0.12 12.54 7.04
CA ILE A 80 -0.07 13.28 8.31
C ILE A 80 0.17 12.33 9.48
N GLY A 81 0.61 12.88 10.62
CA GLY A 81 0.87 12.13 11.84
C GLY A 81 2.36 11.85 12.05
N ALA A 82 2.67 10.81 12.82
CA ALA A 82 3.97 10.64 13.46
C ALA A 82 4.86 9.56 12.84
N ARG A 83 4.32 8.63 12.05
CA ARG A 83 5.09 7.51 11.48
C ARG A 83 5.13 7.55 9.96
N GLY A 84 3.99 7.68 9.30
CA GLY A 84 3.90 7.75 7.84
C GLY A 84 2.95 6.71 7.23
N ALA A 85 3.19 6.40 5.96
CA ALA A 85 2.47 5.38 5.21
C ALA A 85 3.39 4.72 4.16
N LEU A 86 3.18 3.43 3.89
CA LEU A 86 3.82 2.73 2.78
C LEU A 86 2.91 2.77 1.55
N LEU A 87 3.37 3.41 0.48
CA LEU A 87 2.79 3.31 -0.85
C LEU A 87 3.32 2.06 -1.55
N VAL A 88 2.42 1.29 -2.15
CA VAL A 88 2.69 0.05 -2.86
C VAL A 88 2.15 0.18 -4.28
N GLU A 89 3.03 0.00 -5.26
CA GLU A 89 2.67 0.08 -6.67
C GLU A 89 3.07 -1.20 -7.41
N LEU A 90 2.08 -1.78 -8.12
CA LEU A 90 2.22 -3.04 -8.85
C LEU A 90 2.18 -2.85 -10.37
N GLY A 91 2.42 -1.64 -10.87
CA GLY A 91 2.35 -1.30 -12.30
C GLY A 91 3.24 -2.18 -13.18
N ASP A 92 4.47 -2.41 -12.74
CA ASP A 92 5.48 -3.23 -13.41
C ASP A 92 5.66 -4.60 -12.73
N ALA A 93 4.80 -4.95 -11.79
CA ALA A 93 4.96 -6.16 -11.01
C ALA A 93 4.53 -7.41 -11.81
N SER A 94 5.29 -8.49 -11.65
CA SER A 94 5.02 -9.78 -12.27
C SER A 94 5.07 -10.93 -11.27
N SER A 95 4.39 -12.02 -11.60
CA SER A 95 4.36 -13.27 -10.82
C SER A 95 4.55 -14.47 -11.74
N ASP A 96 5.22 -15.50 -11.27
CA ASP A 96 5.36 -16.79 -11.92
C ASP A 96 4.28 -17.75 -11.41
N GLU A 97 3.28 -18.03 -12.23
CA GLU A 97 2.14 -18.90 -11.89
C GLU A 97 2.54 -20.38 -11.78
N ARG A 98 3.74 -20.76 -12.23
CA ARG A 98 4.26 -22.14 -12.11
C ARG A 98 4.75 -22.44 -10.69
N LEU A 99 4.99 -21.42 -9.88
CA LEU A 99 5.42 -21.60 -8.49
C LEU A 99 4.19 -21.87 -7.59
N PRO A 100 4.27 -22.85 -6.67
CA PRO A 100 3.14 -23.24 -5.84
C PRO A 100 2.82 -22.24 -4.72
N TYR A 101 3.60 -21.17 -4.59
CA TYR A 101 3.49 -20.17 -3.54
C TYR A 101 3.39 -18.77 -4.13
N PHE A 102 2.77 -17.86 -3.35
CA PHE A 102 2.73 -16.45 -3.72
C PHE A 102 4.15 -15.92 -3.99
N ASN A 103 4.30 -15.28 -5.14
CA ASN A 103 5.54 -14.67 -5.55
C ASN A 103 5.24 -13.41 -6.37
N LEU A 104 6.07 -12.40 -6.18
CA LEU A 104 5.91 -11.10 -6.81
C LEU A 104 7.30 -10.49 -7.02
N ARG A 105 7.56 -10.00 -8.22
CA ARG A 105 8.78 -9.27 -8.60
C ARG A 105 8.40 -7.93 -9.19
N GLY A 106 9.24 -6.91 -8.99
CA GLY A 106 9.00 -5.57 -9.55
C GLY A 106 7.93 -4.75 -8.83
N ALA A 107 7.48 -5.16 -7.63
CA ALA A 107 6.65 -4.31 -6.79
C ALA A 107 7.48 -3.12 -6.29
N GLN A 108 6.96 -1.91 -6.47
CA GLN A 108 7.60 -0.70 -5.98
C GLN A 108 7.02 -0.33 -4.61
N LEU A 109 7.90 -0.09 -3.65
CA LEU A 109 7.55 0.26 -2.28
C LEU A 109 8.17 1.61 -1.94
N SER A 110 7.32 2.60 -1.68
CA SER A 110 7.74 3.96 -1.33
C SER A 110 7.25 4.30 0.07
N TYR A 111 8.15 4.68 0.97
CA TYR A 111 7.77 5.16 2.29
C TYR A 111 7.53 6.66 2.25
N LEU A 112 6.31 7.07 2.58
CA LEU A 112 5.89 8.47 2.62
C LEU A 112 5.75 8.90 4.09
N ASP A 113 6.47 9.95 4.47
CA ASP A 113 6.42 10.52 5.82
C ASP A 113 5.51 11.75 5.87
N ARG A 114 5.30 12.30 7.06
CA ARG A 114 4.51 13.52 7.30
C ARG A 114 4.83 14.64 6.31
N GLY A 115 3.80 15.10 5.62
CA GLY A 115 3.84 16.19 4.66
C GLY A 115 4.29 15.78 3.26
N ASP A 116 4.70 14.53 3.05
CA ASP A 116 4.88 13.98 1.71
C ASP A 116 3.50 13.85 1.05
N ARG A 117 3.49 14.08 -0.27
CA ARG A 117 2.30 13.99 -1.11
C ARG A 117 2.47 12.99 -2.23
N HIS A 118 1.38 12.39 -2.67
CA HIS A 118 1.35 11.50 -3.82
C HIS A 118 0.14 11.77 -4.71
N GLN A 119 0.37 11.90 -6.01
CA GLN A 119 -0.67 12.09 -7.02
C GLN A 119 -1.04 10.75 -7.67
N LEU A 120 -2.24 10.23 -7.36
CA LEU A 120 -2.70 8.90 -7.76
C LEU A 120 -2.76 8.68 -9.27
N LYS A 121 -3.00 9.74 -10.05
CA LYS A 121 -3.10 9.65 -11.52
C LYS A 121 -1.74 9.64 -12.21
N THR A 122 -0.79 10.42 -11.70
CA THR A 122 0.53 10.60 -12.33
C THR A 122 1.59 9.68 -11.74
N GLY A 123 1.33 9.08 -10.57
CA GLY A 123 2.32 8.29 -9.82
C GLY A 123 3.42 9.16 -9.18
N VAL A 124 3.31 10.49 -9.23
CA VAL A 124 4.36 11.38 -8.75
C VAL A 124 4.24 11.58 -7.24
N SER A 125 5.31 11.23 -6.52
CA SER A 125 5.48 11.53 -5.11
C SER A 125 6.31 12.80 -4.92
N THR A 126 5.84 13.71 -4.08
CA THR A 126 6.51 14.98 -3.74
C THR A 126 6.90 14.98 -2.26
N PRO A 127 8.19 15.07 -1.92
CA PRO A 127 8.63 15.16 -0.53
C PRO A 127 8.11 16.42 0.16
N ALA A 128 7.92 16.33 1.47
CA ALA A 128 7.58 17.47 2.30
C ALA A 128 8.63 18.59 2.17
N PRO A 129 8.23 19.88 2.18
CA PRO A 129 9.17 21.00 2.01
C PRO A 129 10.35 20.99 2.98
N HIS A 130 10.15 20.47 4.20
CA HIS A 130 11.20 20.43 5.21
C HIS A 130 12.34 19.45 4.85
N LYS A 131 12.05 18.37 4.11
CA LYS A 131 13.04 17.37 3.65
C LYS A 131 13.91 17.89 2.51
N LEU A 132 13.40 18.84 1.74
CA LEU A 132 14.15 19.46 0.64
C LEU A 132 15.28 20.38 1.10
N ARG A 133 15.35 20.66 2.41
CA ARG A 133 16.42 21.46 3.02
C ARG A 133 17.69 20.64 3.28
N GLU A 134 17.57 19.32 3.28
CA GLU A 134 18.69 18.41 3.49
C GLU A 134 19.30 17.99 2.14
N PRO A 135 20.62 17.70 2.08
CA PRO A 135 21.24 17.20 0.86
C PRO A 135 20.57 15.92 0.39
N ARG A 136 20.28 15.83 -0.92
CA ARG A 136 19.79 14.60 -1.52
C ARG A 136 20.92 13.57 -1.51
N ILE A 137 20.66 12.43 -0.90
CA ILE A 137 21.55 11.27 -1.00
C ILE A 137 21.13 10.50 -2.25
N ASP A 138 22.02 10.40 -3.22
CA ASP A 138 21.84 9.51 -4.37
C ASP A 138 22.19 8.08 -3.93
N PRO A 139 21.23 7.13 -3.90
CA PRO A 139 21.50 5.76 -3.51
C PRO A 139 22.36 4.99 -4.52
N ALA A 140 22.60 5.54 -5.73
CA ALA A 140 23.45 4.95 -6.76
C ALA A 140 24.85 5.58 -6.83
N ALA A 141 25.15 6.59 -6.01
CA ALA A 141 26.46 7.25 -5.94
C ALA A 141 27.51 6.43 -5.19
#